data_AF-G4YJ84-F1
#
_entry.id   AF-G4YJ84-F1
#
_cell.length_a   1.000
_cell.length_b   1.000
_cell.length_c   1.000
_cell.angle_alpha   90.00
_cell.angle_beta   90.00
_cell.angle_gamma   90.00
#
_symmetry.space_group_name_H-M   'P 1'
#
loop_
_entity.id
_entity.type
_entity.pdbx_description
1 polymer ?
#
loop_
_entity_poly.entity_id
_entity_poly.type
_entity_poly.pdbx_seq_one_letter_code
_entity_poly.pdbx_strand_id
1 'polypeptide(L)'
;MRLVHRRLLDTNPLLSNASELQRLTQEKTLKDVAELLPSMFVGLDVNVRFHNITDFEYTVACAAFDMLDIALVHGWLLDDQDDATMKVVGNKSYNELIERLVDYRGVLMTEEANEKAATETETETEKQGDTENSSDSSPMEEEVKPAAAALPSPLVAQMAGFQNLSIDINSALASASGAAGSPNSMTSMTSPKKSPSQQTVRTMMKERHISDADALDTATTLLEEGPILEEFFNSTASQLTYYGLVKLHEGLRERQLCVFFRNNHFSTLFKVKAAVVDVAVPRRI
;
A
#
# COMPACT_ATOMS: atom_id res chain seq x y z
N MET A 1 15.47 -24.50 15.26
CA MET A 1 16.63 -24.68 14.35
C MET A 1 16.91 -26.11 13.96
N ARG A 2 17.60 -26.95 14.77
CA ARG A 2 18.03 -28.30 14.32
C ARG A 2 16.92 -29.15 13.67
N LEU A 3 15.69 -29.12 14.20
CA LEU A 3 14.54 -29.82 13.61
C LEU A 3 14.12 -29.26 12.23
N VAL A 4 14.10 -27.94 12.07
CA VAL A 4 13.74 -27.26 10.81
C VAL A 4 14.80 -27.54 9.75
N HIS A 5 16.08 -27.39 10.10
CA HIS A 5 17.20 -27.70 9.20
C HIS A 5 17.19 -29.18 8.77
N ARG A 6 16.85 -30.10 9.67
CA ARG A 6 16.66 -31.51 9.31
C ARG A 6 15.48 -31.69 8.35
N ARG A 7 14.32 -31.10 8.64
CA ARG A 7 13.14 -31.16 7.77
C ARG A 7 13.43 -30.59 6.37
N LEU A 8 14.21 -29.51 6.28
CA LEU A 8 14.65 -28.92 5.02
C LEU A 8 15.43 -29.92 4.16
N LEU A 9 16.39 -30.64 4.74
CA LEU A 9 17.14 -31.70 4.05
C LEU A 9 16.27 -32.93 3.72
N ASP A 10 15.40 -33.35 4.65
CA ASP A 10 14.51 -34.50 4.47
C ASP A 10 13.45 -34.25 3.36
N THR A 11 13.08 -32.99 3.11
CA THR A 11 12.08 -32.59 2.09
C THR A 11 12.71 -32.30 0.72
N ASN A 12 14.01 -31.99 0.67
CA ASN A 12 14.75 -31.67 -0.56
C ASN A 12 15.86 -32.70 -0.83
N PRO A 13 15.50 -33.94 -1.22
CA PRO A 13 16.49 -34.92 -1.62
C PRO A 13 17.24 -34.45 -2.88
N LEU A 14 18.51 -34.85 -2.99
CA LEU A 14 19.35 -34.56 -4.14
C LEU A 14 18.72 -35.13 -5.41
N LEU A 15 18.49 -34.26 -6.40
CA LEU A 15 17.90 -34.63 -7.68
C LEU A 15 18.91 -35.47 -8.50
N SER A 16 18.77 -36.80 -8.46
CA SER A 16 19.68 -37.74 -9.13
C SER A 16 19.65 -37.66 -10.66
N ASN A 17 18.46 -37.41 -11.23
CA ASN A 17 18.21 -37.39 -12.68
C ASN A 17 18.04 -35.97 -13.26
N ALA A 18 18.27 -34.92 -12.45
CA ALA A 18 18.14 -33.54 -12.90
C ALA A 18 19.42 -33.02 -13.57
N SER A 19 19.28 -31.94 -14.35
CA SER A 19 20.43 -31.27 -14.95
C SER A 19 21.34 -30.66 -13.87
N GLU A 20 22.61 -30.47 -14.22
CA GLU A 20 23.58 -29.80 -13.34
C GLU A 20 23.09 -28.42 -12.88
N LEU A 21 22.49 -27.65 -13.80
CA LEU A 21 21.88 -26.35 -13.50
C LEU A 21 20.77 -26.46 -12.44
N GLN A 22 19.85 -27.44 -12.55
CA GLN A 22 18.79 -27.65 -11.57
C GLN A 22 19.34 -27.99 -10.18
N ARG A 23 20.40 -28.81 -10.12
CA ARG A 23 21.06 -29.18 -8.86
C ARG A 23 21.76 -27.98 -8.21
N LEU A 24 22.48 -27.18 -9.00
CA LEU A 24 23.14 -25.95 -8.52
C LEU A 24 22.12 -24.91 -8.05
N THR A 25 20.98 -24.77 -8.73
CA THR A 25 19.88 -23.91 -8.26
C THR A 25 19.31 -24.40 -6.94
N GLN A 26 19.00 -25.70 -6.80
CA GLN A 26 18.48 -26.27 -5.55
C GLN A 26 19.47 -26.10 -4.40
N GLU A 27 20.75 -26.41 -4.61
CA GLU A 27 21.82 -26.26 -3.61
C GLU A 27 21.97 -24.80 -3.16
N LYS A 28 21.95 -23.85 -4.11
CA LYS A 28 21.98 -22.41 -3.81
C LYS A 28 20.76 -21.99 -2.98
N THR A 29 19.55 -22.31 -3.42
CA THR A 29 18.33 -21.94 -2.68
C THR A 29 18.30 -22.56 -1.28
N LEU A 30 18.75 -23.80 -1.12
CA LEU A 30 18.80 -24.45 0.21
C LEU A 30 19.83 -23.79 1.13
N LYS A 31 20.97 -23.33 0.59
CA LYS A 31 21.94 -22.52 1.32
C LYS A 31 21.36 -21.16 1.72
N ASP A 32 20.79 -20.42 0.76
CA ASP A 32 20.22 -19.08 0.98
C ASP A 32 19.10 -19.14 2.05
N VAL A 33 18.25 -20.18 2.01
CA VAL A 33 17.23 -20.45 3.04
C VAL A 33 17.86 -20.78 4.39
N ALA A 34 18.91 -21.63 4.44
CA ALA A 34 19.57 -21.98 5.70
C ALA A 34 20.23 -20.77 6.39
N GLU A 35 20.75 -19.82 5.61
CA GLU A 35 21.27 -18.53 6.09
C GLU A 35 20.15 -17.58 6.53
N LEU A 36 18.96 -17.64 5.91
CA LEU A 36 17.79 -16.85 6.29
C LEU A 36 17.08 -17.36 7.56
N LEU A 37 17.03 -18.67 7.80
CA LEU A 37 16.27 -19.27 8.92
C LEU A 37 16.42 -18.52 10.26
N PRO A 38 17.60 -18.03 10.70
CA PRO A 38 17.74 -17.31 11.97
C PRO A 38 17.01 -15.96 12.05
N SER A 39 16.86 -15.23 10.93
CA SER A 39 16.16 -13.94 10.95
C SER A 39 14.64 -14.09 11.03
N MET A 40 14.09 -15.23 10.58
CA MET A 40 12.65 -15.53 10.62
C MET A 40 12.03 -15.47 12.03
N PHE A 41 12.83 -15.52 13.10
CA PHE A 41 12.34 -15.31 14.48
C PHE A 41 12.10 -13.84 14.86
N VAL A 42 12.74 -12.91 14.16
CA VAL A 42 12.63 -11.46 14.41
C VAL A 42 11.47 -10.88 13.61
N GLY A 43 11.33 -11.32 12.37
CA GLY A 43 10.28 -10.94 11.44
C GLY A 43 10.56 -11.53 10.07
N LEU A 44 9.53 -11.64 9.26
CA LEU A 44 9.64 -12.08 7.87
C LEU A 44 8.94 -11.06 6.99
N ASP A 45 9.69 -10.47 6.07
CA ASP A 45 9.15 -9.51 5.12
C ASP A 45 8.53 -10.26 3.93
N VAL A 46 7.27 -9.94 3.62
CA VAL A 46 6.50 -10.55 2.54
C VAL A 46 5.62 -9.48 1.89
N ASN A 47 5.67 -9.42 0.56
CA ASN A 47 4.90 -8.47 -0.24
C ASN A 47 3.81 -9.24 -1.00
N VAL A 48 2.53 -8.97 -0.71
CA VAL A 48 1.38 -9.67 -1.33
C VAL A 48 1.00 -9.06 -2.68
N ARG A 49 0.37 -9.85 -3.55
CA ARG A 49 -0.50 -9.37 -4.65
C ARG A 49 -1.93 -9.86 -4.40
N PHE A 50 -2.92 -9.30 -5.08
CA PHE A 50 -4.31 -9.36 -4.61
C PHE A 50 -5.25 -10.30 -5.40
N HIS A 51 -4.73 -11.26 -6.18
CA HIS A 51 -5.55 -12.08 -7.11
C HIS A 51 -5.83 -13.49 -6.58
N ASN A 52 -4.84 -14.15 -5.97
CA ASN A 52 -4.95 -15.52 -5.47
C ASN A 52 -4.32 -15.65 -4.08
N ILE A 53 -4.80 -16.62 -3.29
CA ILE A 53 -4.43 -16.79 -1.87
C ILE A 53 -2.94 -17.09 -1.65
N THR A 54 -2.19 -17.45 -2.69
CA THR A 54 -0.75 -17.76 -2.66
C THR A 54 0.11 -16.67 -3.31
N ASP A 55 -0.45 -15.52 -3.70
CA ASP A 55 0.28 -14.55 -4.51
C ASP A 55 1.15 -13.64 -3.65
N PHE A 56 2.43 -13.99 -3.55
CA PHE A 56 3.47 -13.16 -2.98
C PHE A 56 4.51 -12.80 -4.05
N GLU A 57 5.19 -11.67 -3.88
CA GLU A 57 6.44 -11.42 -4.56
C GLU A 57 7.47 -12.47 -4.11
N TYR A 58 8.11 -13.15 -5.08
CA TYR A 58 8.97 -14.28 -4.77
C TYR A 58 10.30 -13.82 -4.15
N THR A 59 10.44 -14.07 -2.85
CA THR A 59 11.65 -13.79 -2.07
C THR A 59 12.26 -15.08 -1.52
N VAL A 60 13.47 -15.01 -0.98
CA VAL A 60 14.09 -16.15 -0.26
C VAL A 60 13.24 -16.59 0.95
N ALA A 61 12.47 -15.67 1.53
CA ALA A 61 11.49 -15.95 2.57
C ALA A 61 10.34 -16.85 2.09
N CYS A 62 9.78 -16.56 0.90
CA CYS A 62 8.77 -17.43 0.28
C CYS A 62 9.37 -18.81 -0.04
N ALA A 63 10.57 -18.84 -0.62
CA ALA A 63 11.28 -20.08 -0.94
C ALA A 63 11.51 -20.99 0.27
N ALA A 64 11.64 -20.43 1.48
CA ALA A 64 11.77 -21.23 2.70
C ALA A 64 10.53 -22.07 3.01
N PHE A 65 9.32 -21.59 2.68
CA PHE A 65 8.08 -22.34 2.85
C PHE A 65 7.94 -23.44 1.78
N ASP A 66 8.24 -23.12 0.52
CA ASP A 66 8.27 -24.08 -0.60
C ASP A 66 9.21 -25.25 -0.29
N MET A 67 10.43 -24.95 0.14
CA MET A 67 11.44 -25.95 0.51
C MET A 67 11.06 -26.77 1.75
N LEU A 68 10.10 -26.33 2.58
CA LEU A 68 9.60 -27.09 3.73
C LEU A 68 8.33 -27.92 3.41
N ASP A 69 7.81 -27.84 2.18
CA ASP A 69 6.48 -28.35 1.78
C ASP A 69 5.36 -27.78 2.67
N ILE A 70 5.41 -26.46 2.88
CA ILE A 70 4.43 -25.70 3.65
C ILE A 70 3.85 -24.63 2.72
N ALA A 71 2.53 -24.62 2.53
CA ALA A 71 1.89 -23.54 1.78
C ALA A 71 1.90 -22.25 2.62
N LEU A 72 2.37 -21.14 2.04
CA LEU A 72 2.14 -19.79 2.55
C LEU A 72 0.90 -19.22 1.86
N VAL A 73 -0.04 -18.67 2.63
CA VAL A 73 -1.28 -18.08 2.12
C VAL A 73 -1.66 -16.77 2.80
N HIS A 74 -2.45 -15.93 2.12
CA HIS A 74 -3.10 -14.74 2.68
C HIS A 74 -4.56 -14.67 2.19
N GLY A 75 -5.36 -13.77 2.78
CA GLY A 75 -6.78 -13.58 2.46
C GLY A 75 -7.12 -12.17 1.97
N TRP A 76 -6.11 -11.41 1.59
CA TRP A 76 -6.27 -10.03 1.11
C TRP A 76 -6.41 -10.03 -0.41
N LEU A 77 -7.61 -10.36 -0.90
CA LEU A 77 -7.90 -10.46 -2.33
C LEU A 77 -8.93 -9.43 -2.79
N LEU A 78 -8.77 -8.97 -4.03
CA LEU A 78 -9.78 -8.19 -4.77
C LEU A 78 -10.97 -9.08 -5.11
N ASP A 79 -12.17 -8.54 -4.98
CA ASP A 79 -13.40 -9.19 -5.42
C ASP A 79 -13.48 -9.17 -6.96
N ASP A 80 -13.95 -10.26 -7.58
CA ASP A 80 -14.05 -10.34 -9.05
C ASP A 80 -15.21 -9.51 -9.62
N GLN A 81 -16.08 -8.98 -8.76
CA GLN A 81 -17.16 -8.05 -9.13
C GLN A 81 -16.73 -6.57 -9.16
N ASP A 82 -15.53 -6.22 -8.68
CA ASP A 82 -15.03 -4.84 -8.64
C ASP A 82 -14.06 -4.54 -9.79
N ASP A 83 -14.62 -4.40 -10.99
CA ASP A 83 -13.88 -4.03 -12.22
C ASP A 83 -13.07 -2.73 -12.07
N ALA A 84 -13.57 -1.77 -11.26
CA ALA A 84 -12.95 -0.46 -11.11
C ALA A 84 -11.64 -0.57 -10.32
N THR A 85 -11.68 -1.19 -9.14
CA THR A 85 -10.49 -1.43 -8.33
C THR A 85 -9.56 -2.44 -9.02
N MET A 86 -10.10 -3.48 -9.68
CA MET A 86 -9.28 -4.45 -10.42
C MET A 86 -8.47 -3.79 -11.55
N LYS A 87 -9.05 -2.83 -12.27
CA LYS A 87 -8.32 -2.06 -13.30
C LYS A 87 -7.19 -1.21 -12.71
N VAL A 88 -7.45 -0.51 -11.60
CA VAL A 88 -6.48 0.38 -10.94
C VAL A 88 -5.33 -0.41 -10.31
N VAL A 89 -5.65 -1.47 -9.57
CA VAL A 89 -4.66 -2.32 -8.93
C VAL A 89 -3.90 -3.12 -9.99
N GLY A 90 -4.61 -3.85 -10.86
CA GLY A 90 -4.00 -4.78 -11.80
C GLY A 90 -3.05 -5.74 -11.10
N ASN A 91 -2.03 -6.27 -11.78
CA ASN A 91 -1.09 -7.22 -11.17
C ASN A 91 -0.06 -6.61 -10.17
N LYS A 92 -0.33 -5.44 -9.59
CA LYS A 92 0.60 -4.77 -8.66
C LYS A 92 0.60 -5.43 -7.29
N SER A 93 1.74 -5.39 -6.62
CA SER A 93 1.92 -5.82 -5.23
C SER A 93 1.60 -4.69 -4.25
N TYR A 94 1.51 -5.02 -2.95
CA TYR A 94 1.28 -4.04 -1.89
C TYR A 94 2.29 -2.88 -1.94
N ASN A 95 3.60 -3.16 -2.08
CA ASN A 95 4.61 -2.10 -2.15
C ASN A 95 4.42 -1.20 -3.38
N GLU A 96 4.21 -1.77 -4.57
CA GLU A 96 3.95 -1.03 -5.82
C GLU A 96 2.70 -0.14 -5.73
N LEU A 97 1.67 -0.57 -4.98
CA LEU A 97 0.48 0.22 -4.71
C LEU A 97 0.70 1.32 -3.68
N ILE A 98 1.46 1.06 -2.62
CA ILE A 98 1.77 2.08 -1.60
C ILE A 98 2.60 3.21 -2.20
N GLU A 99 3.58 2.90 -3.06
CA GLU A 99 4.31 3.92 -3.82
C GLU A 99 3.35 4.78 -4.66
N ARG A 100 2.42 4.16 -5.39
CA ARG A 100 1.41 4.88 -6.20
C ARG A 100 0.43 5.70 -5.34
N LEU A 101 0.10 5.27 -4.13
CA LEU A 101 -0.74 6.03 -3.19
C LEU A 101 0.00 7.23 -2.59
N VAL A 102 1.29 7.08 -2.27
CA VAL A 102 2.16 8.19 -1.82
C VAL A 102 2.30 9.23 -2.92
N ASP A 103 2.51 8.78 -4.16
CA ASP A 103 2.53 9.61 -5.37
C ASP A 103 1.25 10.43 -5.55
N TYR A 104 0.08 9.79 -5.43
CA TYR A 104 -1.22 10.45 -5.50
C TYR A 104 -1.41 11.49 -4.39
N ARG A 105 -1.04 11.16 -3.15
CA ARG A 105 -1.12 12.10 -2.02
C ARG A 105 -0.18 13.30 -2.19
N GLY A 106 0.99 13.12 -2.81
CA GLY A 106 1.87 14.22 -3.22
C GLY A 106 1.19 15.17 -4.21
N VAL A 107 0.50 14.63 -5.21
CA VAL A 107 -0.29 15.39 -6.18
C VAL A 107 -1.47 16.13 -5.52
N LEU A 108 -2.21 15.50 -4.60
CA LEU A 108 -3.27 16.18 -3.86
C LEU A 108 -2.75 17.40 -3.08
N MET A 109 -1.60 17.27 -2.40
CA MET A 109 -1.00 18.38 -1.66
C MET A 109 -0.63 19.56 -2.55
N THR A 110 -0.20 19.33 -3.80
CA THR A 110 0.12 20.40 -4.74
C THR A 110 -1.13 21.04 -5.37
N GLU A 111 -2.19 20.28 -5.63
CA GLU A 111 -3.49 20.83 -6.04
C GLU A 111 -4.11 21.69 -4.92
N GLU A 112 -4.18 21.18 -3.70
CA GLU A 112 -4.71 21.94 -2.54
C GLU A 112 -3.95 23.24 -2.27
N ALA A 113 -2.61 23.23 -2.41
CA ALA A 113 -1.80 24.42 -2.23
C ALA A 113 -2.08 25.47 -3.32
N ASN A 114 -2.27 25.03 -4.56
CA ASN A 114 -2.61 25.88 -5.70
C ASN A 114 -4.03 26.48 -5.56
N GLU A 115 -5.01 25.71 -5.06
CA GLU A 115 -6.36 26.22 -4.77
C GLU A 115 -6.37 27.28 -3.66
N LYS A 116 -5.60 27.07 -2.57
CA LYS A 116 -5.49 28.04 -1.47
C LYS A 116 -4.90 29.37 -1.96
N ALA A 117 -3.80 29.32 -2.73
CA ALA A 117 -3.17 30.51 -3.31
C ALA A 117 -4.09 31.27 -4.28
N ALA A 118 -4.87 30.57 -5.12
CA ALA A 118 -5.87 31.21 -5.98
C ALA A 118 -6.94 31.94 -5.17
N THR A 119 -7.46 31.30 -4.11
CA THR A 119 -8.50 31.87 -3.24
C THR A 119 -8.02 33.13 -2.51
N GLU A 120 -6.79 33.13 -2.00
CA GLU A 120 -6.20 34.29 -1.32
C GLU A 120 -6.06 35.51 -2.27
N THR A 121 -5.67 35.26 -3.53
CA THR A 121 -5.50 36.30 -4.57
C THR A 121 -6.84 36.95 -4.95
N GLU A 122 -7.94 36.21 -4.96
CA GLU A 122 -9.28 36.76 -5.24
C GLU A 122 -9.74 37.70 -4.11
N THR A 123 -9.48 37.38 -2.84
CA THR A 123 -9.83 38.26 -1.70
C THR A 123 -9.10 39.59 -1.63
N GLU A 124 -7.91 39.74 -2.24
CA GLU A 124 -7.22 41.04 -2.29
C GLU A 124 -7.81 41.96 -3.38
N THR A 125 -8.44 41.39 -4.41
CA THR A 125 -8.94 42.15 -5.57
C THR A 125 -10.26 42.89 -5.25
N GLU A 126 -11.06 42.45 -4.28
CA GLU A 126 -12.30 43.13 -3.88
C GLU A 126 -12.10 44.35 -2.94
N LYS A 127 -10.86 44.71 -2.56
CA LYS A 127 -10.57 45.84 -1.67
C LYS A 127 -9.97 47.09 -2.33
N GLN A 128 -9.87 47.13 -3.66
CA GLN A 128 -9.42 48.32 -4.40
C GLN A 128 -10.43 48.79 -5.46
N GLY A 129 -11.59 49.21 -4.97
CA GLY A 129 -12.57 49.98 -5.72
C GLY A 129 -12.96 51.26 -4.96
N ASP A 130 -12.06 52.25 -4.92
CA ASP A 130 -12.37 53.68 -5.09
C ASP A 130 -11.21 54.61 -4.70
N THR A 131 -10.89 55.53 -5.62
CA THR A 131 -10.22 56.84 -5.48
C THR A 131 -8.90 56.99 -6.22
N GLU A 132 -8.94 57.75 -7.32
CA GLU A 132 -7.80 58.26 -8.07
C GLU A 132 -7.04 59.35 -7.26
N ASN A 133 -5.70 59.46 -7.38
CA ASN A 133 -5.05 60.54 -8.15
C ASN A 133 -3.51 60.58 -8.04
N SER A 134 -2.87 60.86 -9.19
CA SER A 134 -1.59 61.58 -9.41
C SER A 134 -0.23 61.16 -8.78
N SER A 135 0.76 61.02 -9.70
CA SER A 135 2.19 61.41 -9.59
C SER A 135 3.11 60.67 -8.58
N ASP A 136 4.42 60.52 -8.80
CA ASP A 136 5.32 60.59 -9.98
C ASP A 136 6.69 60.02 -9.52
N SER A 137 7.58 59.68 -10.46
CA SER A 137 9.01 59.34 -10.29
C SER A 137 9.40 57.97 -9.67
N SER A 138 10.20 57.25 -10.45
CA SER A 138 11.27 56.33 -10.02
C SER A 138 12.61 56.96 -10.49
N PRO A 139 13.80 56.36 -10.26
CA PRO A 139 14.15 55.25 -9.35
C PRO A 139 15.34 55.58 -8.42
N MET A 140 15.60 54.77 -7.39
CA MET A 140 16.97 54.47 -6.93
C MET A 140 17.06 53.07 -6.33
N GLU A 141 18.22 52.43 -6.54
CA GLU A 141 18.59 51.11 -6.06
C GLU A 141 19.13 51.21 -4.63
N GLU A 142 18.74 50.31 -3.71
CA GLU A 142 19.56 50.00 -2.54
C GLU A 142 19.40 48.53 -2.13
N GLU A 143 20.52 47.80 -2.16
CA GLU A 143 20.60 46.37 -1.85
C GLU A 143 20.85 46.18 -0.35
N VAL A 144 19.88 45.64 0.40
CA VAL A 144 20.05 45.34 1.83
C VAL A 144 19.74 43.88 2.16
N LYS A 145 20.79 43.14 2.50
CA LYS A 145 20.77 41.80 3.09
C LYS A 145 20.68 41.94 4.62
N PRO A 146 19.66 41.35 5.30
CA PRO A 146 19.84 40.04 5.93
C PRO A 146 18.54 39.18 5.85
N ALA A 147 18.41 37.97 6.39
CA ALA A 147 19.30 37.13 7.22
C ALA A 147 19.22 35.65 6.77
N ALA A 148 19.92 34.73 7.46
CA ALA A 148 19.72 33.29 7.29
C ALA A 148 18.90 32.70 8.47
N ALA A 149 17.72 32.15 8.15
CA ALA A 149 16.98 31.26 9.04
C ALA A 149 16.79 29.93 8.30
N ALA A 150 17.47 28.87 8.76
CA ALA A 150 17.42 27.57 8.12
C ALA A 150 16.11 26.85 8.48
N LEU A 151 15.23 26.66 7.49
CA LEU A 151 14.10 25.74 7.59
C LEU A 151 14.60 24.30 7.35
N PRO A 152 14.21 23.31 8.18
CA PRO A 152 14.60 21.92 7.98
C PRO A 152 13.88 21.31 6.77
N SER A 153 14.58 20.47 6.01
CA SER A 153 14.06 19.80 4.81
C SER A 153 12.84 18.90 5.13
N PRO A 154 11.78 18.92 4.30
CA PRO A 154 10.52 18.22 4.60
C PRO A 154 10.62 16.68 4.62
N LEU A 155 11.68 16.12 4.02
CA LEU A 155 11.90 14.67 3.91
C LEU A 155 11.88 13.91 5.26
N VAL A 156 12.23 14.59 6.37
CA VAL A 156 12.28 13.96 7.71
C VAL A 156 10.89 13.89 8.36
N ALA A 157 9.96 14.79 8.02
CA ALA A 157 8.60 14.77 8.55
C ALA A 157 7.75 13.64 7.93
N GLN A 158 8.11 13.20 6.73
CA GLN A 158 7.34 12.28 5.89
C GLN A 158 7.22 10.86 6.47
N MET A 159 8.09 10.46 7.41
CA MET A 159 8.07 9.12 8.02
C MET A 159 7.21 9.02 9.30
N ALA A 160 6.78 10.14 9.90
CA ALA A 160 6.06 10.11 11.18
C ALA A 160 4.58 9.65 11.05
N GLY A 161 3.99 9.74 9.86
CA GLY A 161 2.58 9.44 9.62
C GLY A 161 2.22 7.94 9.55
N PHE A 162 3.20 7.04 9.48
CA PHE A 162 2.95 5.61 9.21
C PHE A 162 2.54 4.76 10.44
N GLN A 163 2.45 5.34 11.64
CA GLN A 163 2.36 4.54 12.88
C GLN A 163 0.94 4.17 13.35
N ASN A 164 -0.14 4.58 12.66
CA ASN A 164 -1.52 4.45 13.15
C ASN A 164 -2.43 3.49 12.34
N LEU A 165 -1.93 2.29 12.04
CA LEU A 165 -2.76 1.14 11.60
C LEU A 165 -2.89 0.05 12.69
N SER A 166 -2.68 0.43 13.96
CA SER A 166 -2.86 -0.44 15.14
C SER A 166 -4.17 -0.08 15.85
N ILE A 167 -5.25 -0.85 15.63
CA ILE A 167 -6.49 -0.76 16.44
C ILE A 167 -7.00 -2.16 16.82
N ASP A 168 -7.50 -2.27 18.05
CA ASP A 168 -7.73 -3.50 18.80
C ASP A 168 -8.84 -4.43 18.28
N ILE A 169 -8.57 -5.73 18.40
CA ILE A 169 -9.54 -6.80 18.23
C ILE A 169 -10.39 -6.92 19.52
N ASN A 170 -11.44 -6.08 19.67
CA ASN A 170 -12.57 -6.33 20.59
C ASN A 170 -13.73 -5.32 20.44
N SER A 171 -14.43 -5.28 19.30
CA SER A 171 -15.80 -4.71 19.24
C SER A 171 -16.60 -5.24 18.03
N ALA A 172 -17.00 -6.50 18.08
CA ALA A 172 -17.81 -7.13 17.04
C ALA A 172 -18.94 -7.99 17.64
N LEU A 173 -19.74 -7.41 18.55
CA LEU A 173 -21.03 -8.00 18.94
C LEU A 173 -22.02 -6.96 19.50
N ALA A 174 -22.75 -6.26 18.62
CA ALA A 174 -24.11 -5.79 18.90
C ALA A 174 -24.84 -5.35 17.62
N SER A 175 -26.16 -5.56 17.59
CA SER A 175 -27.13 -4.81 16.77
C SER A 175 -27.15 -5.03 15.25
N ALA A 176 -27.69 -6.19 14.84
CA ALA A 176 -28.51 -6.25 13.63
C ALA A 176 -29.99 -6.09 14.01
N SER A 177 -30.64 -4.97 13.64
CA SER A 177 -32.07 -4.90 13.31
C SER A 177 -32.53 -3.49 12.94
N GLY A 178 -33.37 -3.38 11.90
CA GLY A 178 -34.56 -2.52 11.95
C GLY A 178 -34.54 -1.14 11.26
N ALA A 179 -35.34 -1.07 10.19
CA ALA A 179 -36.15 0.08 9.76
C ALA A 179 -35.51 1.23 8.95
N ALA A 180 -36.34 1.76 8.04
CA ALA A 180 -35.99 2.80 7.07
C ALA A 180 -36.21 4.22 7.62
N GLY A 181 -35.42 5.16 7.12
CA GLY A 181 -35.63 6.58 7.32
C GLY A 181 -34.56 7.42 6.61
N SER A 182 -34.93 8.09 5.51
CA SER A 182 -34.09 9.15 4.94
C SER A 182 -34.00 10.34 5.91
N PRO A 183 -32.85 11.01 5.94
CA PRO A 183 -32.89 12.45 5.77
C PRO A 183 -31.91 12.91 4.68
N ASN A 184 -32.38 13.80 3.81
CA ASN A 184 -31.52 14.53 2.88
C ASN A 184 -30.54 15.40 3.69
N SER A 185 -29.26 15.33 3.34
CA SER A 185 -28.32 16.43 3.60
C SER A 185 -27.67 16.80 2.26
N MET A 186 -27.75 18.07 1.89
CA MET A 186 -27.21 18.57 0.63
C MET A 186 -25.70 18.75 0.77
N THR A 187 -24.92 17.77 0.33
CA THR A 187 -23.51 17.99 -0.06
C THR A 187 -23.47 18.39 -1.52
N SER A 188 -23.00 19.61 -1.79
CA SER A 188 -22.81 20.13 -3.14
C SER A 188 -21.71 19.34 -3.86
N MET A 189 -22.10 18.52 -4.83
CA MET A 189 -21.13 17.96 -5.78
C MET A 189 -20.60 19.05 -6.71
N THR A 190 -19.51 19.69 -6.30
CA THR A 190 -18.61 20.36 -7.24
C THR A 190 -17.77 19.29 -7.93
N SER A 191 -18.01 19.04 -9.22
CA SER A 191 -17.20 18.11 -10.00
C SER A 191 -15.72 18.52 -9.94
N PRO A 192 -14.77 17.59 -9.69
CA PRO A 192 -13.35 17.94 -9.69
C PRO A 192 -12.93 18.44 -11.08
N LYS A 193 -12.11 19.49 -11.12
CA LYS A 193 -11.48 19.94 -12.38
C LYS A 193 -10.54 18.82 -12.85
N LYS A 194 -10.89 18.15 -13.94
CA LYS A 194 -10.29 16.89 -14.41
C LYS A 194 -8.94 17.06 -15.12
N SER A 195 -8.16 18.07 -14.73
CA SER A 195 -6.87 18.39 -15.35
C SER A 195 -5.93 18.94 -14.27
N PRO A 196 -4.73 18.34 -14.08
CA PRO A 196 -3.77 18.79 -13.08
C PRO A 196 -3.39 20.27 -13.24
N SER A 197 -3.11 20.94 -12.11
CA SER A 197 -2.56 22.28 -12.13
C SER A 197 -1.17 22.33 -12.77
N GLN A 198 -0.80 23.48 -13.34
CA GLN A 198 0.55 23.70 -13.86
C GLN A 198 1.63 23.57 -12.76
N GLN A 199 1.27 23.81 -11.50
CA GLN A 199 2.18 23.65 -10.37
C GLN A 199 2.51 22.17 -10.13
N THR A 200 1.50 21.30 -10.03
CA THR A 200 1.67 19.85 -9.92
C THR A 200 2.53 19.28 -11.04
N VAL A 201 2.22 19.65 -12.28
CA VAL A 201 2.92 19.18 -13.49
C VAL A 201 4.41 19.58 -13.44
N ARG A 202 4.73 20.82 -13.09
CA ARG A 202 6.12 21.29 -12.90
C ARG A 202 6.84 20.60 -11.74
N THR A 203 6.17 20.38 -10.61
CA THR A 203 6.74 19.67 -9.45
C THR A 203 7.10 18.24 -9.83
N MET A 204 6.19 17.52 -10.49
CA MET A 204 6.40 16.12 -10.87
C MET A 204 7.56 15.95 -11.86
N MET A 205 7.73 16.83 -12.85
CA MET A 205 8.92 16.80 -13.73
C MET A 205 10.21 16.99 -12.95
N LYS A 206 10.23 17.93 -12.00
CA LYS A 206 11.42 18.26 -11.22
C LYS A 206 11.83 17.11 -10.31
N GLU A 207 10.87 16.42 -9.71
CA GLU A 207 11.10 15.34 -8.76
C GLU A 207 11.33 13.97 -9.43
N ARG A 208 10.71 13.70 -10.59
CA ARG A 208 10.83 12.42 -11.30
C ARG A 208 11.71 12.44 -12.55
N HIS A 209 12.19 13.61 -12.96
CA HIS A 209 13.02 13.79 -14.16
C HIS A 209 12.36 13.30 -15.47
N ILE A 210 11.04 13.49 -15.58
CA ILE A 210 10.21 13.10 -16.75
C ILE A 210 9.80 14.33 -17.58
N SER A 211 9.20 14.10 -18.76
CA SER A 211 8.88 15.16 -19.72
C SER A 211 7.57 15.91 -19.46
N ASP A 212 7.43 17.05 -20.15
CA ASP A 212 6.17 17.70 -20.62
C ASP A 212 4.89 16.87 -20.37
N ALA A 213 4.66 16.00 -21.36
CA ALA A 213 3.47 15.17 -21.50
C ALA A 213 3.43 14.01 -20.49
N ASP A 214 4.57 13.39 -20.16
CA ASP A 214 4.62 12.24 -19.24
C ASP A 214 4.20 12.64 -17.82
N ALA A 215 4.59 13.84 -17.37
CA ALA A 215 4.17 14.38 -16.08
C ALA A 215 2.67 14.71 -16.06
N LEU A 216 2.15 15.29 -17.14
CA LEU A 216 0.72 15.59 -17.27
C LEU A 216 -0.13 14.30 -17.27
N ASP A 217 0.28 13.29 -18.04
CA ASP A 217 -0.40 11.99 -18.12
C ASP A 217 -0.34 11.24 -16.77
N THR A 218 0.84 11.22 -16.13
CA THR A 218 1.02 10.59 -14.81
C THR A 218 0.19 11.29 -13.73
N ALA A 219 0.21 12.62 -13.66
CA ALA A 219 -0.59 13.37 -12.69
C ALA A 219 -2.10 13.23 -12.94
N THR A 220 -2.54 13.22 -14.20
CA THR A 220 -3.95 12.98 -14.56
C THR A 220 -4.37 11.58 -14.13
N THR A 221 -3.57 10.56 -14.45
CA THR A 221 -3.84 9.17 -14.07
C THR A 221 -3.88 9.00 -12.54
N LEU A 222 -2.98 9.64 -11.79
CA LEU A 222 -3.00 9.60 -10.33
C LEU A 222 -4.27 10.26 -9.74
N LEU A 223 -4.73 11.39 -10.30
CA LEU A 223 -5.98 12.02 -9.86
C LEU A 223 -7.23 11.18 -10.20
N GLU A 224 -7.21 10.38 -11.26
CA GLU A 224 -8.31 9.49 -11.63
C GLU A 224 -8.32 8.17 -10.84
N GLU A 225 -7.15 7.56 -10.61
CA GLU A 225 -7.02 6.25 -9.95
C GLU A 225 -6.87 6.33 -8.43
N GLY A 226 -6.31 7.43 -7.92
CA GLY A 226 -5.98 7.62 -6.51
C GLY A 226 -7.14 7.45 -5.52
N PRO A 227 -8.34 8.03 -5.77
CA PRO A 227 -9.50 7.85 -4.88
C PRO A 227 -9.90 6.38 -4.73
N ILE A 228 -9.87 5.60 -5.82
CA ILE A 228 -10.21 4.18 -5.84
C ILE A 228 -9.18 3.39 -5.02
N LEU A 229 -7.90 3.70 -5.18
CA LEU A 229 -6.82 3.05 -4.44
C LEU A 229 -6.87 3.36 -2.93
N GLU A 230 -7.23 4.60 -2.58
CA GLU A 230 -7.40 5.01 -1.18
C GLU A 230 -8.63 4.34 -0.54
N GLU A 231 -9.76 4.25 -1.25
CA GLU A 231 -10.94 3.51 -0.80
C GLU A 231 -10.66 2.00 -0.64
N PHE A 232 -9.91 1.39 -1.56
CA PHE A 232 -9.47 0.00 -1.44
C PHE A 232 -8.66 -0.25 -0.16
N PHE A 233 -7.64 0.57 0.11
CA PHE A 233 -6.82 0.41 1.32
C PHE A 233 -7.60 0.68 2.60
N ASN A 234 -8.49 1.68 2.62
CA ASN A 234 -9.30 2.01 3.78
C ASN A 234 -10.35 0.91 4.08
N SER A 235 -11.06 0.42 3.06
CA SER A 235 -12.08 -0.62 3.22
C SER A 235 -11.50 -2.01 3.54
N THR A 236 -10.28 -2.31 3.08
CA THR A 236 -9.63 -3.62 3.27
C THR A 236 -8.50 -3.63 4.30
N ALA A 237 -8.36 -2.57 5.11
CA ALA A 237 -7.28 -2.36 6.09
C ALA A 237 -7.03 -3.52 7.07
N SER A 238 -7.99 -4.44 7.27
CA SER A 238 -7.82 -5.65 8.09
C SER A 238 -7.05 -6.79 7.39
N GLN A 239 -6.53 -6.55 6.18
CA GLN A 239 -5.76 -7.50 5.35
C GLN A 239 -6.46 -8.85 5.12
N LEU A 240 -7.80 -8.83 5.11
CA LEU A 240 -8.66 -9.98 4.89
C LEU A 240 -9.98 -9.47 4.32
N THR A 241 -10.33 -9.91 3.11
CA THR A 241 -11.61 -9.60 2.46
C THR A 241 -12.56 -10.79 2.57
N TYR A 242 -13.87 -10.55 2.44
CA TYR A 242 -14.85 -11.63 2.42
C TYR A 242 -14.60 -12.59 1.24
N TYR A 243 -14.35 -12.04 0.05
CA TYR A 243 -13.94 -12.80 -1.13
C TYR A 243 -12.67 -13.63 -0.87
N GLY A 244 -11.63 -13.04 -0.28
CA GLY A 244 -10.41 -13.76 0.09
C GLY A 244 -10.63 -14.88 1.12
N LEU A 245 -11.56 -14.71 2.06
CA LEU A 245 -11.95 -15.78 2.99
C LEU A 245 -12.67 -16.94 2.27
N VAL A 246 -13.54 -16.63 1.30
CA VAL A 246 -14.16 -17.65 0.44
C VAL A 246 -13.10 -18.38 -0.39
N LYS A 247 -12.13 -17.66 -0.99
CA LYS A 247 -11.04 -18.29 -1.76
C LYS A 247 -10.08 -19.11 -0.90
N LEU A 248 -9.80 -18.72 0.35
CA LEU A 248 -9.10 -19.57 1.31
C LEU A 248 -9.88 -20.85 1.62
N HIS A 249 -11.20 -20.72 1.79
CA HIS A 249 -12.06 -21.88 2.00
C HIS A 249 -12.09 -22.81 0.77
N GLU A 250 -12.16 -22.29 -0.45
CA GLU A 250 -12.18 -23.07 -1.69
C GLU A 250 -10.82 -23.73 -1.98
N GLY A 251 -9.73 -22.96 -1.93
CA GLY A 251 -8.40 -23.38 -2.38
C GLY A 251 -7.62 -24.31 -1.43
N LEU A 252 -7.87 -24.23 -0.11
CA LEU A 252 -7.18 -25.09 0.84
C LEU A 252 -7.73 -26.52 0.84
N ARG A 253 -6.85 -27.53 0.87
CA ARG A 253 -7.26 -28.94 0.97
C ARG A 253 -7.71 -29.28 2.40
N GLU A 254 -8.67 -30.17 2.53
CA GLU A 254 -9.13 -30.69 3.83
C GLU A 254 -7.98 -31.40 4.56
N ARG A 255 -7.79 -31.09 5.85
CA ARG A 255 -6.62 -31.51 6.68
C ARG A 255 -5.26 -31.01 6.19
N GLN A 256 -5.20 -29.97 5.36
CA GLN A 256 -3.95 -29.27 5.07
C GLN A 256 -3.61 -28.30 6.20
N LEU A 257 -2.33 -28.27 6.57
CA LEU A 257 -1.72 -27.24 7.40
C LEU A 257 -0.97 -26.26 6.49
N CYS A 258 -1.15 -24.96 6.73
CA CYS A 258 -0.48 -23.89 6.01
C CYS A 258 -0.13 -22.74 6.97
N VAL A 259 0.73 -21.84 6.50
CA VAL A 259 1.04 -20.58 7.19
C VAL A 259 0.17 -19.50 6.59
N PHE A 260 -0.55 -18.76 7.44
CA PHE A 260 -1.46 -17.69 7.04
C PHE A 260 -0.89 -16.34 7.45
N PHE A 261 -0.66 -15.46 6.47
CA PHE A 261 -0.22 -14.09 6.69
C PHE A 261 -1.41 -13.13 6.76
N ARG A 262 -1.48 -12.33 7.83
CA ARG A 262 -2.45 -11.24 8.02
C ARG A 262 -1.96 -10.26 9.09
N ASN A 263 -2.13 -8.97 8.87
CA ASN A 263 -1.82 -7.89 9.81
C ASN A 263 -0.40 -7.98 10.39
N ASN A 264 0.58 -8.19 9.51
CA ASN A 264 2.00 -8.36 9.86
C ASN A 264 2.28 -9.55 10.82
N HIS A 265 1.35 -10.51 10.89
CA HIS A 265 1.45 -11.71 11.72
C HIS A 265 1.36 -12.98 10.86
N PHE A 266 2.07 -14.03 11.28
CA PHE A 266 2.03 -15.36 10.67
C PHE A 266 1.35 -16.34 11.62
N SER A 267 0.16 -16.79 11.24
CA SER A 267 -0.64 -17.79 11.96
C SER A 267 -0.46 -19.17 11.34
N THR A 268 -0.77 -20.24 12.09
CA THR A 268 -0.81 -21.61 11.54
C THR A 268 -2.26 -21.98 11.30
N LEU A 269 -2.65 -22.14 10.04
CA LEU A 269 -4.02 -22.38 9.64
C LEU A 269 -4.22 -23.86 9.30
N PHE A 270 -5.31 -24.45 9.80
CA PHE A 270 -5.70 -25.83 9.53
C PHE A 270 -7.16 -25.90 9.08
N LYS A 271 -7.43 -26.62 7.98
CA LYS A 271 -8.80 -26.81 7.46
C LYS A 271 -9.41 -28.12 7.96
N VAL A 272 -10.55 -28.03 8.65
CA VAL A 272 -11.25 -29.17 9.27
C VAL A 272 -12.76 -29.04 9.09
N LYS A 273 -13.41 -30.05 8.51
CA LYS A 273 -14.88 -30.13 8.36
C LYS A 273 -15.46 -28.86 7.76
N ALA A 274 -14.86 -28.36 6.68
CA ALA A 274 -15.23 -27.09 6.04
C ALA A 274 -15.03 -25.81 6.90
N ALA A 275 -14.52 -25.91 8.13
CA ALA A 275 -14.06 -24.75 8.91
C ALA A 275 -12.57 -24.49 8.66
N VAL A 276 -12.21 -23.21 8.62
CA VAL A 276 -10.83 -22.71 8.65
C VAL A 276 -10.56 -22.23 10.07
N VAL A 277 -9.55 -22.80 10.73
CA VAL A 277 -9.19 -22.45 12.12
C VAL A 277 -7.71 -22.08 12.24
N ASP A 278 -7.44 -21.01 12.99
CA ASP A 278 -6.11 -20.66 13.46
C ASP A 278 -5.73 -21.57 14.64
N VAL A 279 -4.57 -22.22 14.55
CA VAL A 279 -4.03 -23.11 15.57
C VAL A 279 -3.32 -22.26 16.61
N ALA A 280 -4.07 -21.91 17.66
CA ALA A 280 -3.55 -21.14 18.79
C ALA A 280 -2.25 -21.75 19.34
N VAL A 281 -1.13 -21.04 19.16
CA VAL A 281 0.17 -21.43 19.72
C VAL A 281 0.17 -21.08 21.21
N PRO A 282 0.25 -22.07 22.13
CA PRO A 282 0.29 -21.76 23.55
C PRO A 282 1.58 -21.00 23.87
N ARG A 283 1.44 -19.77 24.38
CA ARG A 283 2.57 -19.01 24.93
C ARG A 283 3.20 -19.84 26.04
N ARG A 284 4.46 -20.26 25.87
CA ARG A 284 5.26 -20.76 26.98
C ARG A 284 5.54 -19.59 27.92
N ILE A 285 5.05 -19.71 29.14
CA ILE A 285 5.36 -18.85 30.29
C ILE A 285 6.73 -19.26 30.82
#